data_AF-A0A3E2CLP2-F1
#
_entry.id   AF-A0A3E2CLP2-F1
#
_cell.length_a   1.000
_cell.length_b   1.000
_cell.length_c   1.000
_cell.angle_alpha   90.00
_cell.angle_beta   90.00
_cell.angle_gamma   90.00
#
_symmetry.space_group_name_H-M   'P 1'
#
loop_
_entity.id
_entity.type
_entity.pdbx_description
1 polymer ?
#
loop_
_entity_poly.entity_id
_entity_poly.type
_entity_poly.pdbx_seq_one_letter_code
_entity_poly.pdbx_strand_id
1 'polypeptide(L)' 'PRIGLTVPSIVIMVPGLYMYRAMFYLGQFHTLPALDWTFRAFMVIICLPIGLAVARVITDKSWRYDV' A
#
# COMPACT_ATOMS: atom_id res chain seq x y z
N PRO A 1 -0.59 1.82 21.35
CA PRO A 1 0.76 1.81 20.73
C PRO A 1 1.08 0.68 19.72
N ARG A 2 0.22 -0.33 19.46
CA ARG A 2 0.56 -1.48 18.57
C ARG A 2 0.18 -1.26 17.09
N ILE A 3 -0.92 -0.54 16.86
CA ILE A 3 -1.46 -0.19 15.53
C ILE A 3 -0.49 0.76 14.78
N GLY A 4 0.39 1.45 15.51
CA GLY A 4 1.45 2.29 14.95
C GLY A 4 2.54 1.53 14.20
N LEU A 5 2.79 0.26 14.57
CA LEU A 5 3.95 -0.51 14.13
C LEU A 5 3.61 -1.56 13.07
N THR A 6 2.42 -2.16 13.11
CA THR A 6 2.00 -3.17 12.12
C THR A 6 1.53 -2.54 10.79
N VAL A 7 0.98 -1.34 10.89
CA VAL A 7 0.40 -0.60 9.78
C VAL A 7 1.44 -0.04 8.79
N PRO A 8 2.58 0.52 9.21
CA PRO A 8 3.65 0.88 8.28
C PRO A 8 4.21 -0.34 7.55
N SER A 9 4.34 -1.47 8.25
CA SER A 9 4.89 -2.71 7.67
C SER A 9 4.01 -3.28 6.56
N ILE A 10 2.67 -3.28 6.72
CA ILE A 10 1.77 -3.77 5.66
C ILE A 10 1.79 -2.87 4.41
N VAL A 11 1.92 -1.55 4.59
CA VAL A 11 2.03 -0.57 3.48
C VAL A 11 3.32 -0.73 2.69
N ILE A 12 4.42 -1.17 3.31
CA ILE A 12 5.71 -1.35 2.63
C ILE A 12 5.81 -2.74 1.97
N MET A 13 5.27 -3.77 2.62
CA MET A 13 5.40 -5.16 2.17
C MET A 13 4.50 -5.51 0.97
N VAL A 14 3.28 -4.99 0.92
CA VAL A 14 2.33 -5.29 -0.16
C VAL A 14 2.81 -4.76 -1.52
N PRO A 15 3.30 -3.51 -1.66
CA PRO A 15 3.88 -3.01 -2.91
C PRO A 15 5.04 -3.82 -3.46
N GLY A 16 5.93 -4.32 -2.59
CA GLY A 16 7.12 -5.06 -3.00
C GLY A 16 6.79 -6.32 -3.79
N LEU A 17 5.73 -7.03 -3.41
CA LEU A 17 5.27 -8.23 -4.12
C LEU A 17 4.78 -7.90 -5.54
N TYR A 18 4.04 -6.80 -5.72
CA TYR A 18 3.53 -6.39 -7.03
C TYR A 18 4.64 -5.92 -7.97
N MET A 19 5.65 -5.19 -7.45
CA MET A 19 6.84 -4.83 -8.21
C MET A 19 7.65 -6.06 -8.64
N TYR A 20 7.81 -7.05 -7.76
CA TYR A 20 8.51 -8.29 -8.10
C TYR A 20 7.81 -9.03 -9.26
N ARG A 21 6.48 -9.09 -9.24
CA ARG A 21 5.70 -9.69 -10.35
C ARG A 21 5.88 -8.91 -11.65
N ALA A 22 5.85 -7.58 -11.61
CA ALA A 22 6.08 -6.75 -12.79
C ALA A 22 7.47 -6.99 -13.41
N MET A 23 8.52 -7.07 -12.58
CA MET A 23 9.89 -7.32 -13.02
C MET A 23 10.04 -8.73 -13.65
N PHE A 24 9.38 -9.73 -13.06
CA PHE A 24 9.38 -11.10 -13.59
C PHE A 24 8.75 -11.17 -15.00
N TYR A 25 7.62 -10.51 -15.22
CA TYR A 25 6.98 -10.47 -16.55
C TYR A 25 7.77 -9.64 -17.57
N LEU A 26 8.48 -8.60 -17.12
CA LEU A 26 9.42 -7.82 -17.95
C LEU A 26 10.58 -8.68 -18.46
N GLY A 27 11.14 -9.54 -17.61
CA GLY A 27 12.22 -10.47 -17.98
C GLY A 27 11.81 -11.57 -18.97
N GLN A 28 10.50 -11.86 -19.07
CA GLN A 28 9.94 -12.80 -20.04
C GLN A 28 9.58 -12.13 -21.39
N PHE A 29 10.04 -10.90 -21.64
CA PHE A 29 9.71 -10.04 -22.80
C PHE A 29 8.21 -9.82 -23.03
N HIS A 30 7.37 -10.10 -22.03
CA HIS A 30 5.93 -9.88 -22.06
C HIS A 30 5.61 -8.49 -21.47
N THR A 31 5.73 -7.47 -22.30
CA THR A 31 5.55 -6.05 -21.93
C THR A 31 4.13 -5.69 -21.55
N LEU A 32 3.12 -6.28 -22.21
CA LEU A 32 1.70 -6.05 -21.91
C LEU A 32 1.33 -6.40 -20.45
N PRO A 33 1.57 -7.64 -19.95
CA PRO A 33 1.26 -7.96 -18.55
C PRO A 33 2.19 -7.24 -17.59
N ALA A 34 3.47 -7.00 -17.93
CA ALA A 34 4.38 -6.28 -17.06
C ALA A 34 3.89 -4.85 -16.76
N LEU A 35 3.34 -4.16 -17.77
CA LEU A 35 2.77 -2.82 -17.61
C LEU A 35 1.49 -2.83 -16.75
N ASP A 36 0.60 -3.81 -16.94
CA ASP A 36 -0.62 -3.97 -16.10
C ASP A 36 -0.26 -4.20 -14.63
N TRP A 37 0.70 -5.09 -14.36
CA TRP A 37 1.20 -5.35 -13.00
C TRP A 37 1.88 -4.12 -12.38
N THR A 38 2.60 -3.33 -13.18
CA THR A 38 3.25 -2.09 -12.72
C THR A 38 2.22 -1.02 -12.38
N PHE A 39 1.21 -0.83 -13.23
CA PHE A 39 0.13 0.13 -12.98
C PHE A 39 -0.68 -0.25 -11.74
N ARG A 40 -1.00 -1.53 -11.58
CA ARG A 40 -1.63 -2.05 -10.35
C ARG A 40 -0.76 -1.79 -9.12
N ALA A 41 0.55 -2.04 -9.21
CA ALA A 41 1.48 -1.76 -8.12
C ALA A 41 1.44 -0.27 -7.74
N PHE A 42 1.50 0.62 -8.73
CA PHE A 42 1.50 2.07 -8.53
C PHE A 42 0.20 2.57 -7.89
N MET A 43 -0.95 2.06 -8.37
CA MET A 43 -2.25 2.41 -7.80
C MET A 43 -2.38 1.93 -6.35
N VAL A 44 -1.91 0.72 -6.04
CA VAL A 44 -1.90 0.18 -4.67
C VAL A 44 -0.98 0.99 -3.76
N ILE A 45 0.21 1.37 -4.22
CA ILE A 45 1.17 2.21 -3.47
C ILE A 45 0.54 3.52 -3.00
N ILE A 46 -0.33 4.13 -3.82
CA ILE A 46 -0.99 5.39 -3.48
C ILE A 46 -2.23 5.13 -2.61
N CYS A 47 -3.04 4.15 -2.98
CA CYS A 47 -4.34 3.90 -2.35
C CYS A 47 -4.22 3.36 -0.91
N LEU A 48 -3.23 2.49 -0.63
CA LEU A 48 -3.03 1.87 0.68
C LEU A 48 -2.70 2.89 1.79
N PRO A 49 -1.68 3.76 1.66
CA PRO A 49 -1.38 4.76 2.68
C PRO A 49 -2.47 5.83 2.81
N ILE A 50 -3.20 6.17 1.73
CA ILE A 50 -4.32 7.11 1.80
C ILE A 50 -5.47 6.51 2.61
N GLY A 51 -5.92 5.29 2.30
CA GLY A 51 -7.00 4.64 3.04
C GLY A 51 -6.66 4.47 4.53
N LEU A 52 -5.38 4.23 4.81
CA LEU A 52 -4.85 4.13 6.15
C LEU A 52 -4.77 5.49 6.87
N ALA A 53 -4.34 6.55 6.19
CA ALA A 53 -4.36 7.91 6.71
C ALA A 53 -5.79 8.35 7.04
N VAL A 54 -6.74 8.04 6.15
CA VAL A 54 -8.18 8.29 6.38
C VAL A 54 -8.69 7.47 7.57
N ALA A 55 -8.34 6.19 7.67
CA ALA A 55 -8.70 5.36 8.82
C ALA A 55 -8.12 5.89 10.13
N ARG A 56 -6.88 6.42 10.12
CA ARG A 56 -6.28 7.10 11.27
C ARG A 56 -7.03 8.37 11.64
N VAL A 57 -7.29 9.26 10.68
CA VAL A 57 -8.06 10.51 10.90
C VAL A 57 -9.46 10.23 11.46
N ILE A 58 -10.13 9.19 10.97
CA ILE A 58 -11.46 8.79 11.45
C ILE A 58 -11.39 8.16 12.86
N THR A 59 -10.37 7.34 13.13
CA THR A 59 -10.21 6.64 14.40
C THR A 59 -9.64 7.54 15.51
N ASP A 60 -8.91 8.60 15.16
CA ASP A 60 -8.40 9.63 16.08
C ASP A 60 -9.51 10.56 16.66
N LYS A 61 -10.80 10.24 16.45
CA LYS A 61 -11.94 10.89 17.13
C LYS A 61 -11.99 10.62 18.65
N SER A 62 -11.08 9.82 19.21
CA SER A 62 -10.89 9.70 20.67
C SER A 62 -9.95 10.76 21.27
N TRP A 63 -9.68 11.87 20.57
CA TRP A 63 -9.01 13.06 21.15
C TRP A 63 -10.00 14.11 21.70
N ARG A 64 -11.33 13.87 21.68
CA ARG A 64 -12.31 14.89 22.11
C ARG A 64 -13.24 14.50 23.25
N TYR A 65 -12.81 13.55 24.09
CA TYR A 65 -13.41 13.28 25.40
C TYR A 65 -12.31 13.03 26.44
N ASP A 66 -11.93 14.14 27.10
CA ASP A 66 -11.36 14.34 28.46
C ASP A 66 -10.50 15.62 28.38
N VAL A 67 -10.83 16.81 28.93
CA VAL A 67 -11.36 17.16 30.27
C VAL A 67 -10.90 16.27 31.41
#